data_AF-A0A522WRE8-F1
#
_entry.id   AF-A0A522WRE8-F1
#
_cell.length_a   1.000
_cell.length_b   1.000
_cell.length_c   1.000
_cell.angle_alpha   90.00
_cell.angle_beta   90.00
_cell.angle_gamma   90.00
#
_symmetry.space_group_name_H-M   'P 1'
#
loop_
_entity.id
_entity.type
_entity.pdbx_description
1 polymer ?
#
loop_
_entity_poly.entity_id
_entity_poly.type
_entity_poly.pdbx_seq_one_letter_code
_entity_poly.pdbx_strand_id
1 'polypeptide(L)'
;MPCSTIAGSLNYWLWRGIGRLALNRIEIIGKELLPTGGPVLFVATHRNGALDAAPYALAVPDAMPMISAQLHRLPLGRFLFRGIAVARAKDKARGIKANNLEAIEQCVEVLKAGGQLFIMPEGSSTLGHRHLPFNRGAARIIDRAMANGITPSIVPLAVHYEDPTCWQSRAEVLIGEPIRPQTADETALHQLISAALETVGANFADAQTQRLAEKLAYACTLGTDRSYARSLKLFERPIPPDLADAAHELEQVAKDNALFVHQGLPLVPVGPWPLYLAYWLILAPVILCFSLLNLPVLAAGYIAGRTLPDDANVVAFWRMAIALPVALIWLLIVNAEFISMTEPIWLGCYWAISAAGITAWYRFRKLSVALGNGLFHPAVKSVLLQTYRNLLTRMPHV
;
A
#
# COMPACT_ATOMS: atom_id res chain seq x y z
N MET A 1 21.99 -8.36 -19.37
CA MET A 1 21.10 -7.28 -19.85
C MET A 1 19.74 -7.53 -19.22
N PRO A 2 19.08 -6.57 -18.52
CA PRO A 2 17.70 -6.79 -18.15
C PRO A 2 16.90 -6.71 -19.45
N CYS A 3 16.38 -7.84 -19.91
CA CYS A 3 15.45 -7.85 -21.02
C CYS A 3 14.12 -7.28 -20.50
N SER A 4 14.01 -5.95 -20.41
CA SER A 4 12.73 -5.28 -20.27
C SER A 4 11.97 -5.51 -21.56
N THR A 5 11.30 -6.66 -21.65
CA THR A 5 10.39 -6.92 -22.76
C THR A 5 9.37 -5.78 -22.83
N ILE A 6 8.93 -5.40 -24.03
CA ILE A 6 7.85 -4.39 -24.24
C ILE A 6 6.63 -4.74 -23.34
N ALA A 7 6.40 -6.03 -23.16
CA ALA A 7 5.46 -6.63 -22.25
C ALA A 7 5.69 -6.25 -20.76
N GLY A 8 6.92 -6.34 -20.26
CA GLY A 8 7.29 -5.91 -18.90
C GLY A 8 7.09 -4.42 -18.69
N SER A 9 7.51 -3.60 -19.68
CA SER A 9 7.31 -2.14 -19.61
C SER A 9 5.82 -1.75 -19.58
N LEU A 10 4.97 -2.43 -20.35
CA LEU A 10 3.52 -2.17 -20.33
C LEU A 10 2.90 -2.50 -18.98
N ASN A 11 3.28 -3.62 -18.37
CA ASN A 11 2.76 -4.03 -17.06
C ASN A 11 3.17 -3.03 -15.97
N TYR A 12 4.42 -2.56 -15.99
CA TYR A 12 4.90 -1.51 -15.11
C TYR A 12 4.06 -0.23 -15.22
N TRP A 13 3.84 0.27 -16.43
CA TRP A 13 3.04 1.49 -16.64
C TRP A 13 1.59 1.33 -16.22
N LEU A 14 1.02 0.14 -16.42
CA LEU A 14 -0.33 -0.19 -15.97
C LEU A 14 -0.44 -0.15 -14.44
N TRP A 15 0.42 -0.86 -13.71
CA TRP A 15 0.41 -0.87 -12.25
C TRP A 15 0.77 0.49 -11.65
N ARG A 16 1.64 1.26 -12.32
CA ARG A 16 1.91 2.66 -11.97
C ARG A 16 0.67 3.54 -12.12
N GLY A 17 -0.10 3.36 -13.18
CA GLY A 17 -1.37 4.05 -13.41
C GLY A 17 -2.41 3.69 -12.36
N ILE A 18 -2.63 2.39 -12.12
CA ILE A 18 -3.53 1.87 -11.08
C ILE A 18 -3.13 2.41 -9.72
N GLY A 19 -1.83 2.37 -9.38
CA GLY A 19 -1.29 2.90 -8.13
C GLY A 19 -1.59 4.38 -7.92
N ARG A 20 -1.43 5.22 -8.96
CA ARG A 20 -1.76 6.66 -8.89
C ARG A 20 -3.25 6.94 -8.68
N LEU A 21 -4.12 6.07 -9.20
CA LEU A 21 -5.57 6.20 -9.03
C LEU A 21 -6.03 5.65 -7.68
N ALA A 22 -5.42 4.55 -7.21
CA ALA A 22 -5.81 3.85 -5.99
C ALA A 22 -5.24 4.47 -4.72
N LEU A 23 -4.00 4.95 -4.77
CA LEU A 23 -3.21 5.41 -3.63
C LEU A 23 -2.82 6.88 -3.83
N ASN A 24 -2.86 7.66 -2.75
CA ASN A 24 -2.53 9.09 -2.83
C ASN A 24 -1.03 9.33 -3.04
N ARG A 25 -0.21 8.52 -2.38
CA ARG A 25 1.25 8.57 -2.49
C ARG A 25 1.79 7.17 -2.25
N ILE A 26 2.79 6.80 -3.06
CA ILE A 26 3.61 5.61 -2.86
C ILE A 26 5.04 6.09 -2.73
N GLU A 27 5.64 5.83 -1.57
CA GLU A 27 7.04 6.16 -1.29
C GLU A 27 7.85 4.88 -1.15
N ILE A 28 9.08 4.90 -1.63
CA ILE A 28 9.99 3.74 -1.57
C ILE A 28 11.22 4.23 -0.82
N ILE A 29 11.48 3.58 0.31
CA ILE A 29 12.50 3.96 1.29
C ILE A 29 13.57 2.88 1.27
N GLY A 30 14.84 3.28 1.24
CA GLY A 30 15.96 2.34 1.13
C GLY A 30 16.30 1.95 -0.31
N LYS A 31 16.03 2.80 -1.31
CA LYS A 31 16.35 2.50 -2.72
C LYS A 31 17.83 2.25 -2.95
N GLU A 32 18.67 2.91 -2.17
CA GLU A 32 20.12 2.78 -2.13
C GLU A 32 20.59 1.37 -1.75
N LEU A 33 19.74 0.57 -1.11
CA LEU A 33 20.01 -0.82 -0.72
C LEU A 33 19.77 -1.82 -1.85
N LEU A 34 19.19 -1.40 -2.98
CA LEU A 34 18.93 -2.30 -4.10
C LEU A 34 20.25 -2.78 -4.74
N PRO A 35 20.43 -4.10 -4.94
CA PRO A 35 21.61 -4.61 -5.63
C PRO A 35 21.75 -4.03 -7.04
N THR A 36 22.96 -3.61 -7.41
CA THR A 36 23.26 -3.04 -8.73
C THR A 36 23.39 -4.08 -9.84
N GLY A 37 23.44 -5.36 -9.49
CA GLY A 37 23.50 -6.47 -10.46
C GLY A 37 23.52 -7.84 -9.80
N GLY A 38 23.50 -8.87 -10.65
CA GLY A 38 23.46 -10.27 -10.25
C GLY A 38 22.05 -10.79 -9.93
N PRO A 39 21.93 -12.10 -9.63
CA PRO A 39 20.65 -12.71 -9.27
C PRO A 39 20.11 -12.15 -7.96
N VAL A 40 18.83 -11.74 -7.95
CA VAL A 40 18.17 -11.19 -6.75
C VAL A 40 16.86 -11.92 -6.49
N LEU A 41 16.62 -12.27 -5.23
CA LEU A 41 15.33 -12.71 -4.74
C LEU A 41 14.77 -11.66 -3.76
N PHE A 42 13.79 -10.90 -4.21
CA PHE A 42 13.00 -10.05 -3.35
C PHE A 42 11.96 -10.89 -2.60
N VAL A 43 12.01 -10.84 -1.27
CA VAL A 43 11.01 -11.46 -0.39
C VAL A 43 10.18 -10.34 0.23
N ALA A 44 8.86 -10.43 0.18
CA ALA A 44 8.00 -9.31 0.56
C ALA A 44 6.82 -9.69 1.46
N THR A 45 6.39 -8.76 2.32
CA THR A 45 5.14 -8.91 3.09
C THR A 45 3.91 -8.72 2.20
N HIS A 46 2.77 -9.31 2.59
CA HIS A 46 1.52 -9.26 1.82
C HIS A 46 0.37 -8.69 2.66
N ARG A 47 -0.18 -7.53 2.28
CA ARG A 47 -1.12 -6.76 3.13
C ARG A 47 -2.40 -6.33 2.41
N ASN A 48 -2.39 -6.16 1.09
CA ASN A 48 -3.52 -5.57 0.36
C ASN A 48 -3.90 -6.35 -0.91
N GLY A 49 -3.86 -7.69 -0.83
CA GLY A 49 -4.24 -8.55 -1.93
C GLY A 49 -3.53 -8.19 -3.23
N ALA A 50 -4.27 -8.20 -4.34
CA ALA A 50 -3.71 -7.84 -5.64
C ALA A 50 -3.26 -6.37 -5.74
N LEU A 51 -3.71 -5.48 -4.84
CA LEU A 51 -3.30 -4.07 -4.87
C LEU A 51 -1.84 -3.87 -4.45
N ASP A 52 -1.24 -4.83 -3.72
CA ASP A 52 0.20 -4.83 -3.39
C ASP A 52 1.09 -4.82 -4.65
N ALA A 53 0.57 -5.28 -5.80
CA ALA A 53 1.31 -5.23 -7.06
C ALA A 53 1.68 -3.80 -7.47
N ALA A 54 0.87 -2.78 -7.12
CA ALA A 54 1.17 -1.39 -7.46
C ALA A 54 2.42 -0.85 -6.76
N PRO A 55 2.53 -0.85 -5.41
CA PRO A 55 3.73 -0.36 -4.74
C PRO A 55 4.97 -1.22 -5.05
N TYR A 56 4.84 -2.54 -5.15
CA TYR A 56 6.00 -3.40 -5.44
C TYR A 56 6.48 -3.28 -6.89
N ALA A 57 5.60 -3.13 -7.88
CA ALA A 57 6.02 -2.87 -9.26
C ALA A 57 6.76 -1.52 -9.41
N LEU A 58 6.50 -0.55 -8.51
CA LEU A 58 7.27 0.70 -8.46
C LEU A 58 8.61 0.53 -7.75
N ALA A 59 8.68 -0.32 -6.72
CA ALA A 59 9.90 -0.57 -5.96
C ALA A 59 10.92 -1.41 -6.74
N VAL A 60 10.45 -2.48 -7.40
CA VAL A 60 11.30 -3.47 -8.07
C VAL A 60 10.70 -3.84 -9.45
N PRO A 61 10.71 -2.90 -10.41
CA PRO A 61 9.97 -3.03 -11.68
C PRO A 61 10.39 -4.21 -12.57
N ASP A 62 11.64 -4.67 -12.43
CA ASP A 62 12.22 -5.74 -13.24
C ASP A 62 12.09 -7.13 -12.60
N ALA A 63 11.55 -7.22 -11.38
CA ALA A 63 11.42 -8.47 -10.67
C ALA A 63 10.25 -9.30 -11.21
N MET A 64 10.53 -10.54 -11.61
CA MET A 64 9.53 -11.52 -12.05
C MET A 64 8.76 -12.03 -10.82
N PRO A 65 7.46 -11.72 -10.67
CA PRO A 65 6.73 -12.10 -9.49
C PRO A 65 6.24 -13.55 -9.58
N MET A 66 6.20 -14.21 -8.43
CA MET A 66 5.43 -15.43 -8.24
C MET A 66 4.00 -15.07 -7.84
N ILE A 67 3.03 -15.66 -8.53
CA ILE A 67 1.61 -15.28 -8.40
C ILE A 67 0.72 -16.49 -8.21
N SER A 68 -0.46 -16.25 -7.63
CA SER A 68 -1.47 -17.28 -7.46
C SER A 68 -1.96 -17.82 -8.81
N ALA A 69 -1.96 -19.15 -8.96
CA ALA A 69 -2.57 -19.82 -10.11
C ALA A 69 -4.06 -19.46 -10.29
N GLN A 70 -4.75 -19.03 -9.22
CA GLN A 70 -6.12 -18.53 -9.31
C GLN A 70 -6.24 -17.31 -10.25
N LEU A 71 -5.26 -16.39 -10.21
CA LEU A 71 -5.28 -15.18 -11.05
C LEU A 71 -5.17 -15.53 -12.54
N HIS A 72 -4.49 -16.64 -12.87
CA HIS A 72 -4.35 -17.13 -14.24
C HIS A 72 -5.52 -17.97 -14.74
N ARG A 73 -6.61 -18.10 -13.98
CA ARG A 73 -7.82 -18.78 -14.47
C ARG A 73 -8.59 -17.96 -15.50
N LEU A 74 -8.49 -16.63 -15.44
CA LEU A 74 -9.18 -15.73 -16.35
C LEU A 74 -8.19 -15.02 -17.28
N PRO A 75 -8.54 -14.78 -18.56
CA PRO A 75 -7.67 -14.07 -19.50
C PRO A 75 -7.22 -12.69 -19.00
N LEU A 76 -8.14 -11.93 -18.38
CA LEU A 76 -7.83 -10.64 -17.81
C LEU A 76 -6.79 -10.74 -16.68
N GLY A 77 -6.87 -11.77 -15.84
CA GLY A 77 -5.88 -11.98 -14.79
C GLY A 77 -4.49 -12.37 -15.32
N ARG A 78 -4.41 -13.11 -16.44
CA ARG A 78 -3.13 -13.37 -17.13
C ARG A 78 -2.53 -12.10 -17.75
N PHE A 79 -3.39 -11.20 -18.23
CA PHE A 79 -2.96 -9.92 -18.78
C PHE A 79 -2.44 -8.97 -17.69
N LEU A 80 -3.15 -8.86 -16.57
CA LEU A 80 -2.82 -7.96 -15.46
C LEU A 80 -1.66 -8.46 -14.59
N PHE A 81 -1.59 -9.77 -14.34
CA PHE A 81 -0.60 -10.38 -13.45
C PHE A 81 0.31 -11.29 -14.26
N ARG A 82 1.37 -10.72 -14.82
CA ARG A 82 2.46 -11.50 -15.42
C ARG A 82 3.33 -12.06 -14.32
N GLY A 83 3.62 -13.36 -14.35
CA GLY A 83 4.42 -14.01 -13.32
C GLY A 83 4.42 -15.53 -13.42
N ILE A 84 5.24 -16.15 -12.60
CA ILE A 84 5.33 -17.60 -12.45
C ILE A 84 4.17 -18.06 -11.56
N ALA A 85 3.26 -18.88 -12.12
CA ALA A 85 2.05 -19.30 -11.43
C ALA A 85 2.30 -20.45 -10.44
N VAL A 86 1.84 -20.29 -9.20
CA VAL A 86 1.92 -21.30 -8.15
C VAL A 86 0.57 -21.57 -7.50
N ALA A 87 0.31 -22.84 -7.17
CA ALA A 87 -0.87 -23.23 -6.42
C ALA A 87 -0.60 -23.15 -4.93
N ARG A 88 -1.24 -22.18 -4.26
CA ARG A 88 -1.17 -21.98 -2.81
C ARG A 88 -2.11 -22.97 -2.10
N ALA A 89 -1.98 -23.09 -0.78
CA ALA A 89 -2.85 -23.97 0.01
C ALA A 89 -4.35 -23.66 -0.19
N LYS A 90 -4.73 -22.37 -0.14
CA LYS A 90 -6.10 -21.90 -0.40
C LYS A 90 -6.59 -22.24 -1.82
N ASP A 91 -5.69 -22.23 -2.81
CA ASP A 91 -6.03 -22.56 -4.19
C ASP A 91 -6.27 -24.08 -4.34
N LYS A 92 -5.42 -24.91 -3.74
CA LYS A 92 -5.58 -26.37 -3.71
C LYS A 92 -6.89 -26.78 -3.03
N ALA A 93 -7.24 -26.13 -1.93
CA ALA A 93 -8.53 -26.33 -1.25
C ALA A 93 -9.74 -26.00 -2.15
N ARG A 94 -9.55 -25.12 -3.14
CA ARG A 94 -10.54 -24.77 -4.18
C ARG A 94 -10.43 -25.64 -5.44
N GLY A 95 -9.64 -26.72 -5.41
CA GLY A 95 -9.41 -27.63 -6.53
C GLY A 95 -8.50 -27.08 -7.63
N ILE A 96 -7.83 -25.95 -7.40
CA ILE A 96 -6.92 -25.34 -8.38
C ILE A 96 -5.54 -26.01 -8.25
N LYS A 97 -5.07 -26.58 -9.36
CA LYS A 97 -3.78 -27.27 -9.44
C LYS A 97 -2.77 -26.43 -10.22
N ALA A 98 -1.52 -26.47 -9.79
CA ALA A 98 -0.36 -25.99 -10.55
C ALA A 98 0.84 -26.87 -10.19
N ASN A 99 1.78 -26.98 -11.12
CA ASN A 99 3.01 -27.73 -10.92
C ASN A 99 4.04 -26.86 -10.17
N ASN A 100 3.99 -26.89 -8.83
CA ASN A 100 4.87 -26.07 -8.02
C ASN A 100 6.36 -26.45 -8.16
N LEU A 101 6.69 -27.69 -8.58
CA LEU A 101 8.07 -28.09 -8.86
C LEU A 101 8.58 -27.39 -10.13
N GLU A 102 7.80 -27.43 -11.21
CA GLU A 102 8.11 -26.71 -12.45
C GLU A 102 8.22 -25.20 -12.23
N ALA A 103 7.36 -24.61 -11.39
CA ALA A 103 7.46 -23.21 -11.01
C ALA A 103 8.79 -22.88 -10.28
N ILE A 104 9.29 -23.79 -9.42
CA ILE A 104 10.60 -23.62 -8.76
C ILE A 104 11.71 -23.68 -9.81
N GLU A 105 11.68 -24.62 -10.76
CA GLU A 105 12.68 -24.71 -11.82
C GLU A 105 12.69 -23.45 -12.72
N GLN A 106 11.50 -22.91 -13.06
CA GLN A 106 11.40 -21.63 -13.76
C GLN A 106 12.04 -20.48 -12.96
N CYS A 107 11.86 -20.45 -11.64
CA CYS A 107 12.50 -19.46 -10.78
C CYS A 107 14.03 -19.59 -10.83
N VAL A 108 14.55 -20.83 -10.76
CA VAL A 108 15.99 -21.08 -10.83
C VAL A 108 16.57 -20.62 -12.17
N GLU A 109 15.88 -20.85 -13.29
CA GLU A 109 16.32 -20.35 -14.60
C GLU A 109 16.34 -18.82 -14.69
N VAL A 110 15.39 -18.12 -14.06
CA VAL A 110 15.44 -16.64 -13.95
C VAL A 110 16.69 -16.20 -13.19
N LEU A 111 17.00 -16.84 -12.05
CA LEU A 111 18.20 -16.50 -11.26
C LEU A 111 19.48 -16.86 -12.02
N LYS A 112 19.51 -17.97 -12.75
CA LYS A 112 20.65 -18.40 -13.56
C LYS A 112 20.99 -17.39 -14.66
N ALA A 113 19.96 -16.74 -15.22
CA ALA A 113 20.13 -15.64 -16.17
C ALA A 113 20.59 -14.31 -15.53
N GLY A 114 20.84 -14.28 -14.20
CA GLY A 114 21.14 -13.07 -13.44
C GLY A 114 19.93 -12.16 -13.25
N GLY A 115 18.71 -12.71 -13.38
CA GLY A 115 17.46 -11.98 -13.24
C GLY A 115 17.03 -11.76 -11.80
N GLN A 116 15.88 -11.10 -11.66
CA GLN A 116 15.29 -10.75 -10.38
C GLN A 116 13.97 -11.50 -10.20
N LEU A 117 13.75 -12.06 -9.01
CA LEU A 117 12.51 -12.72 -8.60
C LEU A 117 11.85 -11.94 -7.48
N PHE A 118 10.53 -12.02 -7.42
CA PHE A 118 9.74 -11.45 -6.33
C PHE A 118 8.78 -12.50 -5.77
N ILE A 119 8.80 -12.70 -4.46
CA ILE A 119 7.93 -13.67 -3.77
C ILE A 119 7.37 -13.08 -2.48
N MET A 120 6.08 -13.35 -2.23
CA MET A 120 5.42 -13.09 -0.95
C MET A 120 5.20 -14.42 -0.22
N PRO A 121 6.09 -14.82 0.72
CA PRO A 121 6.06 -16.16 1.28
C PRO A 121 4.87 -16.41 2.24
N GLU A 122 4.07 -15.40 2.59
CA GLU A 122 2.85 -15.57 3.41
C GLU A 122 1.76 -16.40 2.72
N GLY A 123 1.68 -16.35 1.38
CA GLY A 123 0.65 -17.08 0.61
C GLY A 123 -0.79 -16.55 0.76
N SER A 124 -1.05 -15.61 1.67
CA SER A 124 -2.28 -14.84 1.83
C SER A 124 -1.93 -13.42 2.28
N SER A 125 -2.86 -12.49 2.12
CA SER A 125 -2.74 -11.09 2.61
C SER A 125 -3.66 -10.79 3.78
N THR A 126 -4.22 -11.83 4.41
CA THR A 126 -5.09 -11.66 5.58
C THR A 126 -4.40 -10.76 6.59
N LEU A 127 -5.08 -9.68 6.97
CA LEU A 127 -4.51 -8.68 7.86
C LEU A 127 -4.44 -9.22 9.28
N GLY A 128 -3.36 -8.87 9.97
CA GLY A 128 -3.15 -9.19 11.36
C GLY A 128 -2.17 -8.22 12.01
N HIS A 129 -2.07 -8.34 13.33
CA HIS A 129 -1.11 -7.62 14.17
C HIS A 129 0.34 -7.99 13.88
N ARG A 130 0.57 -9.09 13.14
CA ARG A 130 1.87 -9.50 12.63
C ARG A 130 1.71 -10.23 11.30
N HIS A 131 2.82 -10.47 10.60
CA HIS A 131 2.82 -11.27 9.38
C HIS A 131 2.24 -12.68 9.61
N LEU A 132 1.72 -13.30 8.56
CA LEU A 132 1.34 -14.71 8.59
C LEU A 132 2.60 -15.60 8.63
N PRO A 133 2.48 -16.88 9.05
CA PRO A 133 3.58 -17.83 8.94
C PRO A 133 4.11 -17.89 7.51
N PHE A 134 5.41 -17.69 7.34
CA PHE A 134 6.04 -17.76 6.04
C PHE A 134 6.16 -19.21 5.55
N ASN A 135 5.88 -19.43 4.27
CA ASN A 135 6.05 -20.73 3.63
C ASN A 135 7.51 -20.93 3.20
N ARG A 136 7.91 -22.19 3.07
CA ARG A 136 9.29 -22.59 2.70
C ARG A 136 9.63 -22.45 1.21
N GLY A 137 8.70 -21.96 0.38
CA GLY A 137 8.89 -21.86 -1.08
C GLY A 137 10.10 -21.02 -1.48
N ALA A 138 10.30 -19.87 -0.84
CA ALA A 138 11.47 -19.01 -1.08
C ALA A 138 12.79 -19.74 -0.73
N ALA A 139 12.82 -20.44 0.41
CA ALA A 139 13.98 -21.20 0.85
C ALA A 139 14.33 -22.33 -0.13
N ARG A 140 13.33 -23.05 -0.65
CA ARG A 140 13.52 -24.09 -1.69
C ARG A 140 14.10 -23.55 -2.99
N ILE A 141 13.68 -22.36 -3.41
CA ILE A 141 14.22 -21.71 -4.61
C ILE A 141 15.69 -21.38 -4.41
N ILE A 142 16.06 -20.81 -3.26
CA ILE A 142 17.46 -20.48 -2.95
C ILE A 142 18.30 -21.76 -2.85
N ASP A 143 17.83 -22.76 -2.11
CA ASP A 143 18.50 -24.05 -1.95
C ASP A 143 18.80 -24.69 -3.32
N ARG A 144 17.79 -24.76 -4.19
CA ARG A 144 17.93 -25.28 -5.54
C ARG A 144 18.85 -24.42 -6.42
N ALA A 145 18.80 -23.10 -6.29
CA ALA A 145 19.70 -22.20 -7.00
C ALA A 145 21.16 -22.40 -6.58
N MET A 146 21.43 -22.53 -5.27
CA MET A 146 22.77 -22.79 -4.73
C MET A 146 23.31 -24.15 -5.16
N ALA A 147 22.47 -25.17 -5.22
CA ALA A 147 22.83 -26.47 -5.79
C ALA A 147 23.24 -26.39 -7.28
N ASN A 148 22.79 -25.36 -8.00
CA ASN A 148 23.18 -25.05 -9.39
C ASN A 148 24.32 -24.01 -9.48
N GLY A 149 25.01 -23.72 -8.37
CA GLY A 149 26.13 -22.76 -8.33
C GLY A 149 25.71 -21.29 -8.36
N ILE A 150 24.44 -20.98 -8.06
CA ILE A 150 23.90 -19.62 -8.07
C ILE A 150 23.66 -19.16 -6.64
N THR A 151 24.29 -18.06 -6.22
CA THR A 151 24.07 -17.46 -4.90
C THR A 151 23.32 -16.14 -5.06
N PRO A 152 21.97 -16.13 -4.98
CA PRO A 152 21.19 -14.91 -5.13
C PRO A 152 21.34 -13.99 -3.91
N SER A 153 21.26 -12.68 -4.15
CA SER A 153 21.05 -11.71 -3.07
C SER A 153 19.59 -11.77 -2.61
N ILE A 154 19.35 -11.92 -1.32
CA ILE A 154 18.00 -11.90 -0.73
C ILE A 154 17.74 -10.49 -0.23
N VAL A 155 16.66 -9.86 -0.68
CA VAL A 155 16.33 -8.48 -0.27
C VAL A 155 14.93 -8.46 0.32
N PRO A 156 14.77 -8.18 1.63
CA PRO A 156 13.45 -8.13 2.26
C PRO A 156 12.77 -6.79 1.95
N LEU A 157 11.48 -6.86 1.65
CA LEU A 157 10.61 -5.73 1.36
C LEU A 157 9.37 -5.78 2.26
N ALA A 158 8.88 -4.63 2.70
CA ALA A 158 7.58 -4.55 3.35
C ALA A 158 6.79 -3.33 2.90
N VAL A 159 5.55 -3.56 2.47
CA VAL A 159 4.58 -2.50 2.22
C VAL A 159 3.80 -2.18 3.49
N HIS A 160 3.69 -0.89 3.79
CA HIS A 160 2.95 -0.36 4.93
C HIS A 160 1.94 0.65 4.42
N TYR A 161 0.67 0.44 4.75
CA TYR A 161 -0.43 1.33 4.40
C TYR A 161 -0.85 2.12 5.64
N GLU A 162 -1.10 3.43 5.48
CA GLU A 162 -1.77 4.24 6.51
C GLU A 162 -3.15 3.63 6.86
N ASP A 163 -3.87 3.18 5.82
CA ASP A 163 -5.10 2.41 5.93
C ASP A 163 -5.23 1.51 4.68
N PRO A 164 -5.14 0.18 4.80
CA PRO A 164 -5.19 -0.72 3.63
C PRO A 164 -6.59 -0.83 3.01
N THR A 165 -7.64 -0.36 3.67
CA THR A 165 -9.04 -0.48 3.20
C THR A 165 -9.53 0.76 2.45
N CYS A 166 -8.87 1.90 2.65
CA CYS A 166 -9.32 3.19 2.15
C CYS A 166 -8.78 3.51 0.74
N TRP A 167 -9.65 4.04 -0.11
CA TRP A 167 -9.23 4.65 -1.37
C TRP A 167 -8.42 5.92 -1.12
N GLN A 168 -7.39 6.15 -1.93
CA GLN A 168 -6.45 7.26 -1.79
C GLN A 168 -5.70 7.22 -0.44
N SER A 169 -5.53 6.04 0.14
CA SER A 169 -4.59 5.85 1.25
C SER A 169 -3.14 6.06 0.80
N ARG A 170 -2.24 6.32 1.74
CA ARG A 170 -0.80 6.40 1.47
C ARG A 170 -0.15 5.05 1.75
N ALA A 171 0.88 4.74 0.97
CA ALA A 171 1.67 3.53 1.12
C ALA A 171 3.16 3.85 1.09
N GLU A 172 3.93 3.15 1.90
CA GLU A 172 5.39 3.20 1.89
C GLU A 172 5.94 1.78 1.77
N VAL A 173 6.94 1.58 0.92
CA VAL A 173 7.69 0.33 0.80
C VAL A 173 9.04 0.53 1.48
N LEU A 174 9.30 -0.23 2.53
CA LEU A 174 10.61 -0.34 3.16
C LEU A 174 11.42 -1.43 2.47
N ILE A 175 12.61 -1.06 1.99
CA ILE A 175 13.64 -1.98 1.51
C ILE A 175 14.61 -2.21 2.66
N GLY A 176 14.91 -3.47 2.96
CA GLY A 176 15.89 -3.85 3.98
C GLY A 176 17.22 -4.27 3.38
N GLU A 177 18.18 -4.51 4.27
CA GLU A 177 19.55 -4.86 3.89
C GLU A 177 19.61 -6.14 3.05
N PRO A 178 20.34 -6.14 1.92
CA PRO A 178 20.58 -7.35 1.15
C PRO A 178 21.40 -8.37 1.93
N ILE A 179 20.94 -9.61 1.92
CA ILE A 179 21.59 -10.72 2.63
C ILE A 179 22.02 -11.77 1.61
N ARG A 180 23.25 -12.29 1.77
CA ARG A 180 23.72 -13.44 0.99
C ARG A 180 23.59 -14.73 1.80
N PRO A 181 22.96 -15.77 1.26
CA PRO A 181 22.88 -17.06 1.94
C PRO A 181 24.27 -17.72 1.99
N GLN A 182 24.61 -18.31 3.15
CA GLN A 182 25.91 -18.94 3.39
C GLN A 182 25.86 -20.47 3.28
N THR A 183 24.66 -21.06 3.34
CA THR A 183 24.45 -22.51 3.31
C THR A 183 23.22 -22.86 2.47
N ALA A 184 23.29 -23.99 1.78
CA ALA A 184 22.18 -24.62 1.07
C ALA A 184 21.48 -25.59 2.02
N ASP A 185 20.74 -25.02 2.99
CA ASP A 185 19.88 -25.77 3.92
C ASP A 185 18.51 -25.08 3.98
N GLU A 186 17.45 -25.79 3.58
CA GLU A 186 16.08 -25.23 3.50
C GLU A 186 15.64 -24.60 4.83
N THR A 187 15.99 -25.19 5.98
CA THR A 187 15.54 -24.71 7.28
C THR A 187 16.29 -23.45 7.71
N ALA A 188 17.62 -23.44 7.56
CA ALA A 188 18.45 -22.27 7.83
C ALA A 188 18.08 -21.09 6.90
N LEU A 189 17.86 -21.37 5.62
CA LEU A 189 17.41 -20.38 4.64
C LEU A 189 16.03 -19.81 5.00
N HIS A 190 15.10 -20.66 5.44
CA HIS A 190 13.78 -20.22 5.85
C HIS A 190 13.83 -19.31 7.09
N GLN A 191 14.66 -19.64 8.09
CA GLN A 191 14.89 -18.79 9.26
C GLN A 191 15.54 -17.46 8.87
N LEU A 192 16.54 -17.49 7.98
CA LEU A 192 17.21 -16.30 7.47
C LEU A 192 16.23 -15.34 6.78
N ILE A 193 15.40 -15.86 5.87
CA ILE A 193 14.37 -15.10 5.16
C ILE A 193 13.34 -14.51 6.14
N SER A 194 12.92 -15.30 7.13
CA SER A 194 11.93 -14.85 8.11
C SER A 194 12.47 -13.70 8.95
N ALA A 195 13.69 -13.85 9.49
CA ALA A 195 14.36 -12.79 10.23
C ALA A 195 14.57 -11.53 9.36
N ALA A 196 14.94 -11.71 8.10
CA ALA A 196 15.10 -10.60 7.15
C ALA A 196 13.78 -9.83 6.93
N LEU A 197 12.67 -10.53 6.69
CA LEU A 197 11.34 -9.92 6.56
C LEU A 197 10.89 -9.22 7.85
N GLU A 198 11.20 -9.81 9.00
CA GLU A 198 10.95 -9.20 10.30
C GLU A 198 11.75 -7.91 10.51
N THR A 199 12.85 -7.65 9.81
CA THR A 199 13.56 -6.35 9.92
C THR A 199 12.80 -5.18 9.29
N VAL A 200 11.91 -5.46 8.32
CA VAL A 200 11.18 -4.43 7.53
C VAL A 200 9.67 -4.44 7.78
N GLY A 201 9.10 -5.60 8.15
CA GLY A 201 7.70 -5.72 8.55
C GLY A 201 7.46 -5.21 9.97
N ALA A 202 6.24 -4.75 10.26
CA ALA A 202 5.85 -4.32 11.61
C ALA A 202 5.02 -5.42 12.28
N ASN A 203 5.48 -5.92 13.43
CA ASN A 203 4.89 -7.08 14.11
C ASN A 203 4.64 -6.79 15.59
N PHE A 204 3.37 -6.70 15.95
CA PHE A 204 2.94 -6.38 17.30
C PHE A 204 2.56 -7.66 18.07
N ALA A 205 2.44 -7.55 19.40
CA ALA A 205 2.03 -8.67 20.25
C ALA A 205 0.53 -8.99 20.10
N ASP A 206 -0.29 -7.96 19.87
CA ASP A 206 -1.74 -8.07 19.76
C ASP A 206 -2.31 -6.90 18.93
N ALA A 207 -3.62 -6.98 18.64
CA ALA A 207 -4.31 -5.99 17.81
C ALA A 207 -4.50 -4.62 18.49
N GLN A 208 -4.54 -4.55 19.82
CA GLN A 208 -4.65 -3.28 20.54
C GLN A 208 -3.33 -2.50 20.44
N THR A 209 -2.21 -3.19 20.66
CA THR A 209 -0.86 -2.64 20.51
C THR A 209 -0.62 -2.16 19.08
N GLN A 210 -1.02 -2.94 18.07
CA GLN A 210 -0.96 -2.51 16.66
C GLN A 210 -1.74 -1.21 16.42
N ARG A 211 -3.01 -1.13 16.84
CA ARG A 211 -3.85 0.06 16.60
C ARG A 211 -3.27 1.31 17.26
N LEU A 212 -2.70 1.17 18.45
CA LEU A 212 -2.02 2.27 19.13
C LEU A 212 -0.77 2.71 18.34
N ALA A 213 0.04 1.76 17.89
CA ALA A 213 1.22 2.03 17.06
C ALA A 213 0.87 2.71 15.73
N GLU A 214 -0.18 2.26 15.04
CA GLU A 214 -0.67 2.86 13.79
C GLU A 214 -1.10 4.32 14.00
N LYS A 215 -1.82 4.63 15.09
CA LYS A 215 -2.18 6.02 15.44
C LYS A 215 -0.95 6.86 15.72
N LEU A 216 -0.02 6.38 16.55
CA LEU A 216 1.19 7.12 16.88
C LEU A 216 2.09 7.32 15.64
N ALA A 217 2.22 6.32 14.77
CA ALA A 217 2.93 6.42 13.52
C ALA A 217 2.27 7.46 12.59
N TYR A 218 0.95 7.45 12.49
CA TYR A 218 0.22 8.46 11.73
C TYR A 218 0.43 9.87 12.31
N ALA A 219 0.37 10.03 13.64
CA ALA A 219 0.66 11.30 14.31
C ALA A 219 2.05 11.83 13.98
N CYS A 220 3.06 10.95 13.90
CA CYS A 220 4.43 11.33 13.56
C CYS A 220 4.55 11.98 12.17
N THR A 221 3.66 11.66 11.23
CA THR A 221 3.65 12.23 9.86
C THR A 221 2.96 13.60 9.77
N LEU A 222 2.23 14.02 10.80
CA LEU A 222 1.40 15.22 10.73
C LEU A 222 2.25 16.48 10.78
N GLY A 223 2.38 17.16 9.62
CA GLY A 223 3.15 18.40 9.51
C GLY A 223 4.67 18.19 9.50
N THR A 224 5.12 16.96 9.22
CA THR A 224 6.52 16.57 9.14
C THR A 224 6.80 15.87 7.80
N ASP A 225 8.06 15.54 7.56
CA ASP A 225 8.55 14.67 6.49
C ASP A 225 8.88 13.25 6.97
N ARG A 226 8.50 12.90 8.22
CA ARG A 226 8.78 11.58 8.80
C ARG A 226 8.05 10.47 8.05
N SER A 227 8.71 9.31 7.94
CA SER A 227 8.15 8.13 7.31
C SER A 227 7.12 7.46 8.22
N TYR A 228 5.93 7.15 7.67
CA TYR A 228 4.93 6.36 8.37
C TYR A 228 5.46 4.97 8.72
N ALA A 229 6.06 4.28 7.75
CA ALA A 229 6.52 2.92 7.91
C ALA A 229 7.67 2.79 8.93
N ARG A 230 8.64 3.71 8.89
CA ARG A 230 9.71 3.75 9.91
C ARG A 230 9.14 4.08 11.29
N SER A 231 8.21 5.03 11.36
CA SER A 231 7.54 5.35 12.63
C SER A 231 6.78 4.15 13.20
N LEU A 232 6.04 3.42 12.35
CA LEU A 232 5.33 2.21 12.75
C LEU A 232 6.29 1.12 13.23
N LYS A 233 7.42 0.96 12.56
CA LYS A 233 8.47 0.00 12.94
C LYS A 233 9.13 0.33 14.28
N LEU A 234 9.31 1.61 14.62
CA LEU A 234 9.82 2.00 15.93
C LEU A 234 8.92 1.52 17.07
N PHE A 235 7.61 1.55 16.86
CA PHE A 235 6.60 1.12 17.84
C PHE A 235 6.40 -0.40 17.92
N GLU A 236 7.18 -1.18 17.19
CA GLU A 236 7.26 -2.63 17.41
C GLU A 236 7.86 -2.97 18.78
N ARG A 237 8.72 -2.08 19.30
CA ARG A 237 9.19 -2.13 20.68
C ARG A 237 8.08 -1.68 21.63
N PRO A 238 8.09 -2.12 22.90
CA PRO A 238 7.11 -1.66 23.88
C PRO A 238 6.98 -0.14 23.88
N ILE A 239 5.76 0.34 23.65
CA ILE A 239 5.45 1.76 23.57
C ILE A 239 5.66 2.34 24.97
N PRO A 240 6.50 3.38 25.13
CA PRO A 240 6.70 4.07 26.40
C PRO A 240 5.35 4.49 27.02
N PRO A 241 5.14 4.30 28.34
CA PRO A 241 3.87 4.62 28.99
C PRO A 241 3.40 6.05 28.74
N ASP A 242 4.33 7.01 28.71
CA ASP A 242 4.04 8.42 28.48
C ASP A 242 3.55 8.71 27.05
N LEU A 243 3.96 7.93 26.05
CA LEU A 243 3.43 8.02 24.69
C LEU A 243 2.07 7.33 24.55
N ALA A 244 1.87 6.22 25.27
CA ALA A 244 0.56 5.57 25.36
C ALA A 244 -0.47 6.48 26.03
N ASP A 245 -0.08 7.16 27.12
CA ASP A 245 -0.92 8.14 27.82
C ASP A 245 -1.28 9.33 26.90
N ALA A 246 -0.32 9.86 26.14
CA ALA A 246 -0.57 10.93 25.18
C ALA A 246 -1.56 10.50 24.08
N ALA A 247 -1.45 9.28 23.56
CA ALA A 247 -2.42 8.75 22.60
C ALA A 247 -3.80 8.55 23.24
N HIS A 248 -3.85 8.09 24.49
CA HIS A 248 -5.10 7.94 25.22
C HIS A 248 -5.78 9.28 25.48
N GLU A 249 -5.01 10.32 25.84
CA GLU A 249 -5.49 11.70 25.99
C GLU A 249 -6.10 12.20 24.67
N LEU A 250 -5.43 12.02 23.53
CA LEU A 250 -5.97 12.40 22.22
C LEU A 250 -7.31 11.69 21.93
N GLU A 251 -7.43 10.41 22.28
CA GLU A 251 -8.68 9.65 22.10
C GLU A 251 -9.80 10.10 23.05
N GLN A 252 -9.48 10.37 24.31
CA GLN A 252 -10.45 10.85 25.30
C GLN A 252 -10.97 12.23 24.91
N VAL A 253 -10.08 13.18 24.62
CA VAL A 253 -10.45 14.53 24.16
C VAL A 253 -11.31 14.46 22.90
N ALA A 254 -11.00 13.56 21.97
CA ALA A 254 -11.81 13.34 20.78
C ALA A 254 -13.22 12.84 21.10
N LYS A 255 -13.37 11.88 22.03
CA LYS A 255 -14.67 11.33 22.42
C LYS A 255 -15.50 12.33 23.21
N ASP A 256 -14.92 12.96 24.21
CA ASP A 256 -15.61 13.88 25.13
C ASP A 256 -16.16 15.11 24.41
N ASN A 257 -15.49 15.54 23.34
CA ASN A 257 -15.88 16.69 22.54
C ASN A 257 -16.54 16.31 21.19
N ALA A 258 -16.77 15.01 20.93
CA ALA A 258 -17.30 14.50 19.67
C ALA A 258 -16.53 15.01 18.42
N LEU A 259 -15.21 15.05 18.50
CA LEU A 259 -14.35 15.59 17.45
C LEU A 259 -14.38 14.71 16.19
N PHE A 260 -14.24 15.37 15.04
CA PHE A 260 -13.98 14.68 13.78
C PHE A 260 -12.58 14.04 13.82
N VAL A 261 -12.47 12.82 13.29
CA VAL A 261 -11.20 12.09 13.24
C VAL A 261 -10.81 11.71 11.81
N HIS A 262 -9.51 11.63 11.57
CA HIS A 262 -8.95 11.06 10.34
C HIS A 262 -7.94 9.99 10.74
N GLN A 263 -8.13 8.75 10.25
CA GLN A 263 -7.34 7.58 10.66
C GLN A 263 -7.27 7.42 12.20
N GLY A 264 -8.41 7.63 12.86
CA GLY A 264 -8.53 7.45 14.31
C GLY A 264 -7.93 8.56 15.18
N LEU A 265 -7.42 9.64 14.58
CA LEU A 265 -6.87 10.79 15.31
C LEU A 265 -7.65 12.10 15.04
N PRO A 266 -7.90 12.93 16.08
CA PRO A 266 -8.48 14.25 15.90
C PRO A 266 -7.46 15.19 15.26
N LEU A 267 -7.83 15.88 14.18
CA LEU A 267 -6.96 16.86 13.53
C LEU A 267 -7.44 18.28 13.85
N VAL A 268 -6.51 19.21 14.01
CA VAL A 268 -6.80 20.64 14.15
C VAL A 268 -5.87 21.48 13.26
N PRO A 269 -6.25 22.71 12.89
CA PRO A 269 -5.40 23.57 12.09
C PRO A 269 -4.13 23.93 12.84
N VAL A 270 -2.96 23.61 12.28
CA VAL A 270 -1.67 24.00 12.88
C VAL A 270 -1.50 25.51 12.81
N GLY A 271 -1.92 26.10 11.69
CA GLY A 271 -1.94 27.54 11.45
C GLY A 271 -3.26 28.22 11.83
N PRO A 272 -3.47 29.46 11.35
CA PRO A 272 -4.73 30.19 11.53
C PRO A 272 -5.85 29.52 10.72
N TRP A 273 -7.00 29.29 11.36
CA TRP A 273 -8.14 28.60 10.74
C TRP A 273 -8.69 29.30 9.48
N PRO A 274 -8.62 30.64 9.30
CA PRO A 274 -9.09 31.27 8.06
C PRO A 274 -8.34 30.81 6.81
N LEU A 275 -7.05 30.46 6.92
CA LEU A 275 -6.31 29.88 5.80
C LEU A 275 -6.87 28.50 5.43
N TYR A 276 -7.22 27.70 6.43
CA TYR A 276 -7.84 26.39 6.21
C TYR A 276 -9.22 26.55 5.57
N LEU A 277 -10.01 27.54 6.00
CA LEU A 277 -11.28 27.87 5.36
C LEU A 277 -11.08 28.32 3.91
N ALA A 278 -10.10 29.18 3.63
CA ALA A 278 -9.80 29.63 2.27
C ALA A 278 -9.43 28.46 1.34
N TYR A 279 -8.52 27.57 1.78
CA TYR A 279 -8.20 26.36 1.04
C TYR A 279 -9.43 25.45 0.86
N TRP A 280 -10.29 25.35 1.87
CA TRP A 280 -11.49 24.54 1.79
C TRP A 280 -12.50 25.13 0.80
N LEU A 281 -12.71 26.45 0.79
CA LEU A 281 -13.59 27.15 -0.17
C LEU A 281 -13.09 27.04 -1.61
N ILE A 282 -11.78 26.91 -1.84
CA ILE A 282 -11.20 26.65 -3.16
C ILE A 282 -11.45 25.20 -3.58
N LEU A 283 -11.22 24.24 -2.67
CA LEU A 283 -11.27 22.81 -2.99
C LEU A 283 -12.69 22.24 -2.98
N ALA A 284 -13.59 22.73 -2.13
CA ALA A 284 -14.93 22.17 -1.97
C ALA A 284 -15.76 22.21 -3.27
N PRO A 285 -15.80 23.30 -4.05
CA PRO A 285 -16.49 23.30 -5.34
C PRO A 285 -15.87 22.30 -6.33
N VAL A 286 -14.54 22.19 -6.38
CA VAL A 286 -13.84 21.23 -7.25
C VAL A 286 -14.18 19.80 -6.86
N ILE A 287 -14.17 19.48 -5.56
CA ILE A 287 -14.52 18.15 -5.04
C ILE A 287 -16.00 17.85 -5.24
N LEU A 288 -16.89 18.82 -5.09
CA LEU A 288 -18.31 18.67 -5.36
C LEU A 288 -18.55 18.36 -6.84
N CYS A 289 -18.01 19.17 -7.75
CA CYS A 289 -18.10 18.94 -9.19
C CYS A 289 -17.48 17.59 -9.57
N PHE A 290 -16.28 17.26 -9.05
CA PHE A 290 -15.66 15.96 -9.24
C PHE A 290 -16.59 14.81 -8.82
N SER A 291 -17.20 14.93 -7.65
CA SER A 291 -18.06 13.90 -7.08
C SER A 291 -19.33 13.71 -7.90
N LEU A 292 -19.93 14.79 -8.38
CA LEU A 292 -21.12 14.75 -9.23
C LEU A 292 -20.80 14.20 -10.62
N LEU A 293 -19.75 14.71 -11.27
CA LEU A 293 -19.35 14.29 -12.62
C LEU A 293 -18.86 12.85 -12.69
N ASN A 294 -18.39 12.29 -11.57
CA ASN A 294 -17.89 10.92 -11.48
C ASN A 294 -18.72 10.06 -10.52
N LEU A 295 -19.96 10.46 -10.24
CA LEU A 295 -20.83 9.77 -9.27
C LEU A 295 -20.97 8.27 -9.58
N PRO A 296 -21.21 7.82 -10.83
CA PRO A 296 -21.32 6.39 -11.12
C PRO A 296 -20.05 5.61 -10.78
N VAL A 297 -18.89 6.19 -11.05
CA VAL A 297 -17.58 5.60 -10.76
C VAL A 297 -17.34 5.49 -9.26
N LEU A 298 -17.55 6.59 -8.54
CA LEU A 298 -17.36 6.66 -7.09
C LEU A 298 -18.35 5.76 -6.35
N ALA A 299 -19.62 5.74 -6.77
CA ALA A 299 -20.66 4.89 -6.21
C ALA A 299 -20.34 3.41 -6.45
N ALA A 300 -19.96 3.03 -7.67
CA ALA A 300 -19.59 1.65 -7.99
C ALA A 300 -18.42 1.17 -7.14
N GLY A 301 -17.36 1.97 -7.01
CA GLY A 301 -16.23 1.67 -6.14
C GLY A 301 -16.63 1.55 -4.68
N TYR A 302 -17.44 2.49 -4.18
CA TYR A 302 -17.93 2.47 -2.79
C TYR A 302 -18.78 1.24 -2.49
N ILE A 303 -19.74 0.90 -3.35
CA ILE A 303 -20.61 -0.27 -3.20
C ILE A 303 -19.75 -1.54 -3.24
N ALA A 304 -18.90 -1.68 -4.25
CA ALA A 304 -18.03 -2.84 -4.40
C ALA A 304 -17.16 -3.08 -3.16
N GLY A 305 -16.56 -2.02 -2.61
CA GLY A 305 -15.75 -2.11 -1.39
C GLY A 305 -16.53 -2.49 -0.13
N ARG A 306 -17.87 -2.43 -0.13
CA ARG A 306 -18.71 -2.85 1.00
C ARG A 306 -19.34 -4.22 0.83
N THR A 307 -19.56 -4.67 -0.40
CA THR A 307 -20.38 -5.87 -0.67
C THR A 307 -19.61 -7.08 -1.18
N LEU A 308 -18.46 -6.89 -1.83
CA LEU A 308 -17.70 -7.97 -2.47
C LEU A 308 -16.53 -8.56 -1.65
N PRO A 309 -15.83 -7.80 -0.77
CA PRO A 309 -14.73 -8.32 0.02
C PRO A 309 -15.15 -9.50 0.92
N ASP A 310 -14.36 -10.57 0.92
CA ASP A 310 -14.46 -11.65 1.90
C ASP A 310 -13.69 -11.33 3.21
N ASP A 311 -12.80 -10.33 3.17
CA ASP A 311 -11.97 -9.90 4.30
C ASP A 311 -11.44 -8.45 4.06
N ALA A 312 -10.93 -7.80 5.10
CA ALA A 312 -10.52 -6.39 5.08
C ALA A 312 -9.35 -6.11 4.12
N ASN A 313 -8.46 -7.08 3.93
CA ASN A 313 -7.27 -6.97 3.07
C ASN A 313 -7.56 -6.81 1.57
N VAL A 314 -8.81 -7.02 1.13
CA VAL A 314 -9.20 -6.89 -0.27
C VAL A 314 -10.23 -5.79 -0.52
N VAL A 315 -10.57 -4.99 0.50
CA VAL A 315 -11.53 -3.89 0.39
C VAL A 315 -11.07 -2.86 -0.65
N ALA A 316 -9.84 -2.36 -0.54
CA ALA A 316 -9.30 -1.39 -1.49
C ALA A 316 -9.14 -2.00 -2.89
N PHE A 317 -8.75 -3.28 -2.97
CA PHE A 317 -8.72 -4.00 -4.23
C PHE A 317 -10.09 -4.01 -4.92
N TRP A 318 -11.18 -4.41 -4.24
CA TRP A 318 -12.51 -4.46 -4.85
C TRP A 318 -13.05 -3.10 -5.25
N ARG A 319 -12.76 -2.05 -4.48
CA ARG A 319 -13.05 -0.66 -4.88
C ARG A 319 -12.45 -0.38 -6.25
N MET A 320 -11.18 -0.71 -6.46
CA MET A 320 -10.47 -0.42 -7.71
C MET A 320 -10.86 -1.38 -8.85
N ALA A 321 -11.04 -2.66 -8.56
CA ALA A 321 -11.38 -3.68 -9.55
C ALA A 321 -12.72 -3.41 -10.24
N ILE A 322 -13.66 -2.75 -9.54
CA ILE A 322 -14.95 -2.33 -10.10
C ILE A 322 -14.91 -0.87 -10.59
N ALA A 323 -14.33 0.05 -9.82
CA ALA A 323 -14.32 1.46 -10.20
C ALA A 323 -13.54 1.71 -11.50
N LEU A 324 -12.45 0.99 -11.76
CA LEU A 324 -11.64 1.21 -12.98
C LEU A 324 -12.40 0.84 -14.27
N PRO A 325 -12.98 -0.36 -14.43
CA PRO A 325 -13.82 -0.65 -15.60
C PRO A 325 -15.00 0.31 -15.75
N VAL A 326 -15.68 0.65 -14.65
CA VAL A 326 -16.78 1.61 -14.66
C VAL A 326 -16.28 3.00 -15.09
N ALA A 327 -15.11 3.42 -14.64
CA ALA A 327 -14.48 4.67 -15.07
C ALA A 327 -14.18 4.65 -16.58
N LEU A 328 -13.64 3.58 -17.12
CA LEU A 328 -13.36 3.48 -18.56
C LEU A 328 -14.64 3.58 -19.40
N ILE A 329 -15.70 2.87 -18.98
CA ILE A 329 -17.01 2.95 -19.66
C ILE A 329 -17.62 4.34 -19.51
N TRP A 330 -17.57 4.91 -18.31
CA TRP A 330 -18.06 6.25 -18.02
C TRP A 330 -17.34 7.31 -18.84
N LEU A 331 -16.02 7.21 -18.95
CA LEU A 331 -15.22 8.06 -19.81
C LEU A 331 -15.68 7.97 -21.27
N LEU A 332 -15.92 6.78 -21.80
CA LEU A 332 -16.42 6.63 -23.18
C LEU A 332 -17.77 7.33 -23.39
N ILE A 333 -18.70 7.18 -22.45
CA ILE A 333 -20.02 7.84 -22.48
C ILE A 333 -19.83 9.35 -22.44
N VAL A 334 -19.10 9.86 -21.46
CA VAL A 334 -18.87 11.30 -21.28
C VAL A 334 -18.15 11.90 -22.49
N ASN A 335 -17.15 11.22 -23.05
CA ASN A 335 -16.45 11.69 -24.25
C ASN A 335 -17.38 11.70 -25.47
N ALA A 336 -18.21 10.68 -25.66
CA ALA A 336 -19.15 10.63 -26.78
C ALA A 336 -20.18 11.78 -26.71
N GLU A 337 -20.73 12.04 -25.52
CA GLU A 337 -21.63 13.16 -25.26
C GLU A 337 -20.95 14.50 -25.54
N PHE A 338 -19.77 14.76 -24.98
CA PHE A 338 -19.08 16.05 -25.18
C PHE A 338 -18.53 16.25 -26.59
N ILE A 339 -18.15 15.20 -27.32
CA ILE A 339 -17.78 15.31 -28.74
C ILE A 339 -19.00 15.67 -29.61
N SER A 340 -20.19 15.24 -29.21
CA SER A 340 -21.44 15.62 -29.89
C SER A 340 -21.85 17.07 -29.63
N MET A 341 -21.33 17.67 -28.55
CA MET A 341 -21.49 19.10 -28.26
C MET A 341 -20.47 19.90 -29.09
N THR A 342 -20.88 21.06 -29.62
CA THR A 342 -20.04 21.88 -30.53
C THR A 342 -18.81 22.51 -29.87
N GLU A 343 -18.65 22.41 -28.55
CA GLU A 343 -17.64 23.13 -27.78
C GLU A 343 -16.68 22.17 -27.04
N PRO A 344 -15.45 21.94 -27.55
CA PRO A 344 -14.51 20.97 -26.98
C PRO A 344 -13.96 21.37 -25.60
N ILE A 345 -14.17 22.63 -25.19
CA ILE A 345 -13.70 23.15 -23.90
C ILE A 345 -14.29 22.37 -22.72
N TRP A 346 -15.53 21.90 -22.83
CA TRP A 346 -16.20 21.17 -21.75
C TRP A 346 -15.58 19.81 -21.47
N LEU A 347 -15.08 19.14 -22.50
CA LEU A 347 -14.34 17.91 -22.33
C LEU A 347 -13.04 18.16 -21.57
N GLY A 348 -12.32 19.24 -21.91
CA GLY A 348 -11.12 19.67 -21.19
C GLY A 348 -11.41 19.98 -19.72
N CYS A 349 -12.51 20.69 -19.43
CA CYS A 349 -12.97 20.98 -18.08
C CYS A 349 -13.30 19.70 -17.29
N TYR A 350 -14.00 18.73 -17.89
CA TYR A 350 -14.30 17.46 -17.24
C TYR A 350 -13.03 16.70 -16.83
N TRP A 351 -12.05 16.60 -17.72
CA TRP A 351 -10.77 15.95 -17.43
C TRP A 351 -9.99 16.69 -16.34
N ALA A 352 -9.93 18.03 -16.42
CA ALA A 352 -9.25 18.86 -15.43
C ALA A 352 -9.88 18.72 -14.03
N ILE A 353 -11.21 18.80 -13.92
CA ILE A 353 -11.93 18.62 -12.66
C ILE A 353 -11.75 17.19 -12.13
N SER A 354 -11.79 16.18 -12.99
CA SER A 354 -11.61 14.79 -12.59
C SER A 354 -10.20 14.51 -12.05
N ALA A 355 -9.17 15.02 -12.73
CA ALA A 355 -7.79 14.91 -12.27
C ALA A 355 -7.54 15.71 -10.98
N ALA A 356 -8.06 16.93 -10.89
CA ALA A 356 -7.97 17.75 -9.68
C ALA A 356 -8.68 17.09 -8.50
N GLY A 357 -9.86 16.50 -8.72
CA GLY A 357 -10.63 15.79 -7.71
C GLY A 357 -9.89 14.59 -7.13
N ILE A 358 -9.34 13.72 -7.99
CA ILE A 358 -8.56 12.55 -7.56
C ILE A 358 -7.33 12.99 -6.72
N THR A 359 -6.58 13.99 -7.19
CA THR A 359 -5.35 14.44 -6.53
C THR A 359 -5.59 15.24 -5.24
N ALA A 360 -6.74 15.90 -5.13
CA ALA A 360 -7.12 16.68 -3.95
C ALA A 360 -7.89 15.86 -2.90
N TRP A 361 -8.50 14.72 -3.26
CA TRP A 361 -9.41 13.96 -2.40
C TRP A 361 -8.87 13.70 -0.98
N TYR A 362 -7.68 13.08 -0.88
CA TYR A 362 -7.05 12.79 0.43
C TYR A 362 -6.81 14.05 1.26
N ARG A 363 -6.27 15.10 0.62
CA ARG A 363 -5.99 16.39 1.27
C ARG A 363 -7.25 17.08 1.73
N PHE A 364 -8.30 17.05 0.90
CA PHE A 364 -9.60 17.65 1.21
C PHE A 364 -10.27 16.98 2.41
N ARG A 365 -10.18 15.65 2.53
CA ARG A 365 -10.66 14.93 3.73
C ARG A 365 -9.93 15.38 5.00
N LYS A 366 -8.59 15.39 4.99
CA LYS A 366 -7.80 15.87 6.13
C LYS A 366 -8.12 17.32 6.48
N LEU A 367 -8.21 18.18 5.47
CA LEU A 367 -8.53 19.60 5.60
C LEU A 367 -9.91 19.79 6.23
N SER A 368 -10.92 19.04 5.78
CA SER A 368 -12.29 19.11 6.30
C SER A 368 -12.37 18.70 7.77
N VAL A 369 -11.67 17.63 8.17
CA VAL A 369 -11.58 17.22 9.59
C VAL A 369 -10.92 18.30 10.43
N ALA A 370 -9.76 18.81 10.00
CA ALA A 370 -9.04 19.85 10.73
C ALA A 370 -9.86 21.15 10.84
N LEU A 371 -10.46 21.61 9.74
CA LEU A 371 -11.28 22.82 9.72
C LEU A 371 -12.52 22.66 10.59
N GLY A 372 -13.23 21.53 10.50
CA GLY A 372 -14.41 21.25 11.32
C GLY A 372 -14.09 21.34 12.82
N ASN A 373 -13.05 20.66 13.27
CA ASN A 373 -12.62 20.76 14.66
C ASN A 373 -12.18 22.18 15.05
N GLY A 374 -11.47 22.88 14.15
CA GLY A 374 -11.02 24.26 14.40
C GLY A 374 -12.16 25.29 14.52
N LEU A 375 -13.27 25.08 13.83
CA LEU A 375 -14.45 25.96 13.86
C LEU A 375 -15.38 25.63 15.02
N PHE A 376 -15.70 24.34 15.23
CA PHE A 376 -16.71 23.92 16.20
C PHE A 376 -16.13 23.66 17.60
N HIS A 377 -14.82 23.41 17.71
CA HIS A 377 -14.15 23.10 18.97
C HIS A 377 -12.85 23.90 19.15
N PRO A 378 -12.88 25.24 19.10
CA PRO A 378 -11.66 26.06 19.19
C PRO A 378 -10.91 25.87 20.53
N ALA A 379 -11.63 25.53 21.60
CA ALA A 379 -11.05 25.34 22.95
C ALA A 379 -10.09 24.15 23.04
N VAL A 380 -10.28 23.09 22.24
CA VAL A 380 -9.40 21.89 22.28
C VAL A 380 -8.14 22.05 21.45
N LYS A 381 -8.03 23.12 20.64
CA LYS A 381 -6.92 23.31 19.70
C LYS A 381 -5.56 23.33 20.39
N SER A 382 -5.42 24.08 21.48
CA SER A 382 -4.16 24.21 22.22
C SER A 382 -3.72 22.88 22.81
N VAL A 383 -4.64 22.16 23.45
CA VAL A 383 -4.42 20.83 24.04
C VAL A 383 -3.92 19.86 22.98
N LEU A 384 -4.66 19.70 21.87
CA LEU A 384 -4.27 18.78 20.81
C LEU A 384 -2.90 19.12 20.20
N LEU A 385 -2.65 20.40 19.89
CA LEU A 385 -1.36 20.81 19.33
C LEU A 385 -0.20 20.59 20.31
N GLN A 386 -0.44 20.77 21.62
CA GLN A 386 0.56 20.51 22.64
C GLN A 386 0.86 19.01 22.75
N THR A 387 -0.17 18.15 22.79
CA THR A 387 0.00 16.69 22.83
C THR A 387 0.74 16.19 21.59
N TYR A 388 0.41 16.68 20.38
CA TYR A 388 1.16 16.34 19.16
C TYR A 388 2.62 16.79 19.19
N ARG A 389 2.91 18.02 19.67
CA ARG A 389 4.30 18.48 19.79
C ARG A 389 5.08 17.63 20.78
N ASN A 390 4.49 17.32 21.94
CA ASN A 390 5.11 16.49 22.96
C ASN A 390 5.48 15.12 22.38
N LEU A 391 4.55 14.49 21.65
CA LEU A 391 4.80 13.22 20.95
C LEU A 391 5.99 13.35 19.98
N LEU A 392 6.01 14.38 19.13
CA LEU A 392 7.08 14.58 18.14
C LEU A 392 8.45 14.83 18.77
N THR A 393 8.52 15.56 19.90
CA THR A 393 9.78 15.84 20.60
C THR A 393 10.41 14.60 21.24
N ARG A 394 9.60 13.60 21.59
CA ARG A 394 10.05 12.36 22.25
C ARG A 394 10.43 11.26 21.26
N MET A 395 10.02 11.41 20.01
CA MET A 395 10.24 10.42 18.96
C MET A 395 11.48 10.77 18.13
N PRO A 396 12.37 9.82 17.82
CA PRO A 396 13.49 10.06 16.93
C PRO A 396 12.97 10.46 15.54
N HIS A 397 13.75 11.30 14.85
CA HIS A 397 13.45 11.67 13.48
C HIS A 397 13.82 10.51 12.56
N VAL A 398 12.82 9.89 11.92
CA VAL A 398 13.00 8.70 11.07
C VAL A 398 12.36 8.81 9.71
#